data_AF-X1DWV6-F1
#
_entry.id   AF-X1DWV6-F1
#
_cell.length_a   1.000
_cell.length_b   1.000
_cell.length_c   1.000
_cell.angle_alpha   90.00
_cell.angle_beta   90.00
_cell.angle_gamma   90.00
#
_symmetry.space_group_name_H-M   'P 1'
#
loop_
_entity.id
_entity.type
_entity.pdbx_description
1 polymer ?
#
loop_
_entity_poly.entity_id
_entity_poly.type
_entity_poly.pdbx_seq_one_letter_code
_entity_poly.pdbx_strand_id
1 'polypeptide(L)'
;MEVSCLAKEHNPLSGEFWNYMHRNDKKLFVFGIREGISIWIEQILDHSPHQFASKEDEVKFSAFVLDNFNFLNLFAVDNKKKTEKLFETFINIISDLYKDPANTHIPIANMCLIASRKLR
;
A
#
# COMPACT_ATOMS: atom_id res chain seq x y z
N MET A 1 22.95 6.36 25.10
CA MET A 1 22.59 5.23 24.24
C MET A 1 21.10 5.34 23.99
N GLU A 2 20.73 6.10 22.95
CA GLU A 2 19.33 6.27 22.58
C GLU A 2 18.85 4.99 21.90
N VAL A 3 17.98 4.25 22.58
CA VAL A 3 17.27 3.13 21.98
C VAL A 3 16.18 3.73 21.10
N SER A 4 16.52 4.07 19.86
CA SER A 4 15.53 4.36 18.83
C SER A 4 14.92 3.04 18.37
N CYS A 5 13.81 2.67 19.01
CA CYS A 5 12.96 1.55 18.64
C CYS A 5 12.20 1.76 17.31
N LEU A 6 12.39 2.91 16.64
CA LEU A 6 11.68 3.27 15.41
C LEU A 6 12.58 3.40 14.17
N ALA A 7 13.91 3.26 14.30
CA ALA A 7 14.87 3.49 13.21
C ALA A 7 15.54 2.23 12.64
N LYS A 8 14.97 1.03 12.87
CA LYS A 8 15.54 -0.24 12.38
C LYS A 8 14.53 -1.19 11.73
N GLU A 9 13.52 -0.68 11.02
CA GLU A 9 12.96 -1.46 9.90
C GLU A 9 13.81 -1.26 8.64
N HIS A 10 15.11 -1.52 8.77
CA HIS A 10 15.87 -2.04 7.64
C HIS A 10 15.38 -3.47 7.46
N ASN A 11 14.21 -3.64 6.84
CA ASN A 11 13.79 -4.95 6.36
C ASN A 11 14.59 -5.15 5.07
N PRO A 12 15.78 -5.78 5.11
CA PRO A 12 16.59 -5.88 3.92
C PRO A 12 15.80 -6.84 3.05
N LEU A 13 15.35 -6.34 1.90
CA LEU A 13 14.82 -7.13 0.78
C LEU A 13 13.30 -7.37 0.86
N SER A 14 12.51 -6.29 0.94
CA SER A 14 11.05 -6.32 0.75
C SER A 14 10.64 -7.09 -0.53
N GLY A 15 11.40 -6.92 -1.61
CA GLY A 15 11.22 -7.67 -2.85
C GLY A 15 11.56 -9.16 -2.72
N GLU A 16 12.62 -9.54 -1.99
CA GLU A 16 12.93 -10.96 -1.78
C GLU A 16 11.92 -11.63 -0.87
N PHE A 17 11.51 -10.96 0.21
CA PHE A 17 10.43 -11.44 1.07
C PHE A 17 9.15 -11.64 0.26
N TRP A 18 8.77 -10.66 -0.58
CA TRP A 18 7.66 -10.83 -1.51
C TRP A 18 7.86 -12.04 -2.43
N ASN A 19 9.04 -12.19 -3.03
CA ASN A 19 9.29 -13.29 -3.97
C ASN A 19 9.28 -14.67 -3.30
N TYR A 20 9.65 -14.77 -2.01
CA TYR A 20 9.60 -16.00 -1.23
C TYR A 20 8.18 -16.39 -0.80
N MET A 21 7.28 -15.42 -0.58
CA MET A 21 5.92 -15.70 -0.12
C MET A 21 5.11 -16.56 -1.10
N HIS A 22 4.37 -17.52 -0.54
CA HIS A 22 3.37 -18.26 -1.31
C HIS A 22 2.24 -17.33 -1.77
N ARG A 23 1.55 -17.72 -2.85
CA ARG A 23 0.50 -16.89 -3.47
C ARG A 23 -0.62 -16.53 -2.50
N ASN A 24 -1.03 -17.45 -1.63
CA ASN A 24 -2.08 -17.18 -0.63
C ASN A 24 -1.60 -16.20 0.45
N ASP A 25 -0.32 -16.27 0.83
CA ASP A 25 0.26 -15.35 1.82
C ASP A 25 0.33 -13.93 1.25
N LYS A 26 0.68 -13.80 -0.03
CA LYS A 26 0.62 -12.51 -0.75
C LYS A 26 -0.77 -11.90 -0.73
N LYS A 27 -1.82 -12.71 -0.95
CA LYS A 27 -3.21 -12.25 -0.87
C LYS A 27 -3.53 -11.73 0.53
N LEU A 28 -3.17 -12.52 1.55
CA LEU A 28 -3.39 -12.15 2.95
C LEU A 28 -2.64 -10.86 3.30
N PHE A 29 -1.41 -10.69 2.79
CA PHE A 29 -0.60 -9.50 3.01
C PHE A 29 -1.22 -8.25 2.39
N VAL A 30 -1.66 -8.33 1.12
CA VAL A 30 -2.37 -7.24 0.44
C VAL A 30 -3.67 -6.90 1.17
N PHE A 31 -4.41 -7.91 1.63
CA PHE A 31 -5.61 -7.72 2.43
C PHE A 31 -5.29 -7.01 3.76
N GLY A 32 -4.23 -7.42 4.47
CA GLY A 32 -3.78 -6.74 5.69
C GLY A 32 -3.41 -5.27 5.48
N ILE A 33 -2.73 -4.96 4.37
CA ILE A 33 -2.43 -3.57 3.99
C ILE A 33 -3.72 -2.78 3.74
N ARG A 34 -4.69 -3.38 3.04
CA ARG A 34 -6.00 -2.76 2.80
C ARG A 34 -6.71 -2.44 4.11
N GLU A 35 -6.81 -3.37 5.04
CA GLU A 35 -7.46 -3.14 6.33
C GLU A 35 -6.72 -2.07 7.15
N GLY A 36 -5.38 -2.11 7.16
CA GLY A 36 -4.56 -1.11 7.83
C GLY A 36 -4.79 0.30 7.27
N ILE A 37 -4.88 0.45 5.94
CA ILE A 37 -5.21 1.73 5.29
C ILE A 37 -6.63 2.16 5.63
N SER A 38 -7.60 1.24 5.69
CA SER A 38 -8.99 1.55 6.05
C SER A 38 -9.06 2.19 7.44
N ILE A 39 -8.43 1.55 8.44
CA ILE A 39 -8.38 2.06 9.81
C ILE A 39 -7.65 3.41 9.86
N TRP A 40 -6.54 3.52 9.14
CA TRP A 40 -5.76 4.75 9.09
C TRP A 40 -6.56 5.92 8.49
N ILE A 41 -7.31 5.69 7.40
CA ILE A 41 -8.17 6.72 6.78
C ILE A 41 -9.22 7.20 7.78
N GLU A 42 -9.90 6.28 8.47
CA GLU A 42 -10.91 6.63 9.48
C GLU A 42 -10.33 7.57 10.55
N GLN A 43 -9.16 7.22 11.09
CA GLN A 43 -8.47 8.03 12.10
C GLN A 43 -8.00 9.39 11.57
N ILE A 44 -7.50 9.45 10.34
CA ILE A 44 -6.99 10.67 9.72
C ILE A 44 -8.10 11.65 9.40
N LEU A 45 -9.26 11.16 8.97
CA LEU A 45 -10.40 12.02 8.67
C LEU A 45 -10.94 12.67 9.94
N ASP A 46 -11.01 11.90 11.03
CA ASP A 46 -11.41 12.39 12.35
C ASP A 46 -10.43 13.42 12.93
N HIS A 47 -9.14 13.30 12.58
CA HIS A 47 -8.07 14.19 13.04
C HIS A 47 -7.50 15.08 11.93
N SER A 48 -8.28 15.32 10.86
CA SER A 48 -7.78 16.04 9.70
C SER A 48 -7.37 17.47 10.08
N PRO A 49 -6.24 17.99 9.53
CA PRO A 49 -5.82 19.36 9.81
C PRO A 49 -6.91 20.32 9.35
N HIS A 50 -7.40 21.16 10.28
CA HIS A 50 -8.40 22.17 9.94
C HIS A 50 -7.78 23.31 9.11
N GLN A 51 -6.45 23.45 9.18
CA GLN A 51 -5.65 24.41 8.42
C GLN A 51 -4.31 23.77 8.06
N PHE A 52 -3.86 24.00 6.84
CA PHE A 52 -2.53 23.61 6.37
C PHE A 52 -1.58 24.81 6.41
N ALA A 53 -0.30 24.56 6.67
CA ALA A 53 0.73 25.61 6.71
C ALA A 53 0.91 26.30 5.34
N SER A 54 0.65 25.57 4.26
CA SER A 54 0.69 26.09 2.89
C SER A 54 -0.34 25.38 2.00
N LYS A 55 -0.64 25.97 0.84
CA LYS A 55 -1.49 25.31 -0.16
C LYS A 55 -0.83 24.06 -0.75
N GLU A 56 0.50 24.03 -0.80
CA GLU A 56 1.25 22.87 -1.27
C GLU A 56 1.06 21.67 -0.35
N ASP A 57 1.10 21.88 0.97
CA ASP A 57 0.88 20.82 1.96
C ASP A 57 -0.55 20.26 1.91
N GLU A 58 -1.55 21.14 1.72
CA GLU A 58 -2.93 20.72 1.51
C GLU A 58 -3.05 19.82 0.28
N VAL A 59 -2.46 20.22 -0.85
CA VAL A 59 -2.50 19.43 -2.10
C VAL A 59 -1.82 18.07 -1.92
N LYS A 60 -0.65 18.03 -1.26
CA LYS A 60 0.06 16.77 -0.97
C LYS A 60 -0.78 15.85 -0.09
N PHE A 61 -1.39 16.39 0.96
CA PHE A 61 -2.25 15.62 1.85
C PHE A 61 -3.49 15.09 1.13
N SER A 62 -4.22 15.94 0.39
CA SER A 62 -5.40 15.54 -0.36
C SER A 62 -5.07 14.48 -1.42
N ALA A 63 -3.95 14.63 -2.14
CA ALA A 63 -3.50 13.63 -3.11
C ALA A 63 -3.18 12.29 -2.43
N PHE A 64 -2.52 12.33 -1.27
CA PHE A 64 -2.20 11.14 -0.50
C PHE A 64 -3.46 10.42 0.01
N VAL A 65 -4.41 11.15 0.59
CA VAL A 65 -5.70 10.59 1.04
C VAL A 65 -6.48 10.00 -0.13
N LEU A 66 -6.57 10.71 -1.26
CA LEU A 66 -7.26 10.25 -2.46
C LEU A 66 -6.65 8.96 -3.02
N ASP A 67 -5.32 8.85 -3.06
CA ASP A 67 -4.65 7.64 -3.54
C ASP A 67 -4.94 6.42 -2.68
N ASN A 68 -4.97 6.60 -1.35
CA ASN A 68 -5.33 5.53 -0.42
C ASN A 68 -6.80 5.13 -0.56
N PHE A 69 -7.73 6.10 -0.70
CA PHE A 69 -9.13 5.83 -0.99
C PHE A 69 -9.32 5.05 -2.29
N ASN A 70 -8.62 5.44 -3.34
CA ASN A 70 -8.66 4.73 -4.62
C ASN A 70 -8.14 3.29 -4.50
N PHE A 71 -7.12 3.05 -3.69
CA PHE A 71 -6.64 1.71 -3.38
C PHE A 71 -7.71 0.87 -2.65
N LEU A 72 -8.39 1.42 -1.64
CA LEU A 72 -9.46 0.70 -0.93
C LEU A 72 -10.62 0.35 -1.88
N ASN A 73 -11.04 1.33 -2.69
CA ASN A 73 -12.17 1.20 -3.62
C ASN A 73 -11.90 0.21 -4.75
N LEU A 74 -10.62 -0.03 -5.10
CA LEU A 74 -10.25 -1.04 -6.09
C LEU A 74 -10.83 -2.42 -5.72
N PHE A 75 -10.87 -2.75 -4.42
CA PHE A 75 -11.34 -4.03 -3.90
C PHE A 75 -12.80 -4.03 -3.43
N ALA A 76 -13.53 -2.91 -3.58
CA ALA A 76 -14.95 -2.79 -3.26
C ALA A 76 -15.83 -3.42 -4.37
N VAL A 77 -15.54 -4.66 -4.74
CA VAL A 77 -16.22 -5.36 -5.83
C VAL A 77 -17.28 -6.31 -5.27
N ASP A 78 -18.53 -6.16 -5.71
CA ASP A 78 -19.68 -6.97 -5.23
C ASP A 78 -19.65 -8.43 -5.71
N ASN A 79 -18.61 -8.86 -6.42
CA ASN A 79 -18.53 -10.18 -7.03
C ASN A 79 -17.23 -10.88 -6.65
N LYS A 80 -17.35 -11.94 -5.84
CA LYS A 80 -16.24 -12.76 -5.36
C LYS A 80 -15.26 -13.20 -6.47
N LYS A 81 -15.76 -13.66 -7.63
CA LYS A 81 -14.88 -14.10 -8.74
C LYS A 81 -14.09 -12.94 -9.33
N LYS A 82 -14.71 -11.76 -9.45
CA LYS A 82 -14.02 -10.55 -9.92
C LYS A 82 -12.97 -10.11 -8.90
N THR A 83 -13.30 -10.14 -7.61
CA THR A 83 -12.37 -9.84 -6.51
C THR A 83 -11.17 -10.76 -6.53
N GLU A 84 -11.36 -12.08 -6.67
CA GLU A 84 -10.27 -13.05 -6.77
C GLU A 84 -9.37 -12.75 -7.97
N LYS A 85 -9.93 -12.52 -9.16
CA LYS A 85 -9.15 -12.19 -10.37
C LYS A 85 -8.39 -10.87 -10.22
N LEU A 86 -8.97 -9.89 -9.55
CA LEU A 86 -8.32 -8.62 -9.24
C LEU A 86 -7.12 -8.83 -8.33
N PHE A 87 -7.25 -9.60 -7.24
CA PHE A 87 -6.13 -9.95 -6.38
C PHE A 87 -5.02 -10.65 -7.15
N GLU A 88 -5.35 -11.57 -8.06
CA GLU A 88 -4.33 -12.24 -8.89
C GLU A 88 -3.59 -11.24 -9.79
N THR A 89 -4.33 -10.35 -10.46
CA THR A 89 -3.74 -9.30 -11.30
C THR A 89 -2.85 -8.38 -10.48
N PHE A 90 -3.32 -7.97 -9.31
CA PHE A 90 -2.62 -7.08 -8.40
C PHE A 90 -1.31 -7.69 -7.90
N ILE A 91 -1.34 -8.96 -7.49
CA ILE A 91 -0.15 -9.70 -7.05
C ILE A 91 0.86 -9.83 -8.17
N ASN A 92 0.41 -10.12 -9.40
CA ASN A 92 1.29 -10.24 -10.55
C ASN A 92 1.98 -8.90 -10.86
N ILE A 93 1.26 -7.77 -10.79
CA ILE A 93 1.84 -6.43 -10.97
C ILE A 93 2.92 -6.15 -9.92
N ILE A 94 2.66 -6.44 -8.64
CA ILE A 94 3.67 -6.25 -7.59
C ILE A 94 4.88 -7.14 -7.82
N SER A 95 4.67 -8.41 -8.18
CA SER A 95 5.75 -9.32 -8.54
C SER A 95 6.56 -8.82 -9.73
N ASP A 96 5.91 -8.25 -10.75
CA ASP A 96 6.59 -7.67 -11.90
C ASP A 96 7.39 -6.42 -11.52
N LEU A 97 6.86 -5.57 -10.65
CA LEU A 97 7.57 -4.41 -10.11
C LEU A 97 8.84 -4.83 -9.36
N TYR A 98 8.78 -5.88 -8.55
CA TYR A 98 9.93 -6.40 -7.81
C TYR A 98 10.95 -7.20 -8.65
N LYS A 99 10.70 -7.42 -9.94
CA LYS A 99 11.75 -7.95 -10.85
C LYS A 99 12.85 -6.93 -11.12
N ASP A 100 12.56 -5.64 -10.99
CA ASP A 100 13.55 -4.58 -11.12
C ASP A 100 14.41 -4.51 -9.85
N PRO A 101 15.74 -4.67 -9.93
CA PRO A 101 16.62 -4.54 -8.78
C PRO A 101 16.47 -3.22 -8.02
N ALA A 102 16.16 -2.12 -8.72
CA ALA A 102 15.97 -0.80 -8.10
C ALA A 102 14.75 -0.76 -7.15
N ASN A 103 13.81 -1.68 -7.33
CA ASN A 103 12.56 -1.76 -6.59
C ASN A 103 12.63 -2.66 -5.36
N THR A 104 13.68 -3.47 -5.21
CA THR A 104 13.82 -4.50 -4.16
C THR A 104 13.74 -3.96 -2.73
N HIS A 105 14.12 -2.70 -2.54
CA HIS A 105 14.11 -2.03 -1.24
C HIS A 105 12.83 -1.25 -0.95
N ILE A 106 11.92 -1.10 -1.93
CA ILE A 106 10.66 -0.38 -1.73
C ILE A 106 9.74 -1.23 -0.84
N PRO A 107 9.20 -0.67 0.26
CA PRO A 107 8.27 -1.38 1.14
C PRO A 107 7.05 -1.91 0.38
N ILE A 108 6.56 -3.11 0.76
CA ILE A 108 5.42 -3.76 0.10
C ILE A 108 4.16 -2.88 0.13
N ALA A 109 3.91 -2.15 1.22
CA ALA A 109 2.79 -1.20 1.30
C ALA A 109 2.84 -0.13 0.21
N ASN A 110 4.03 0.45 -0.03
CA ASN A 110 4.23 1.43 -1.09
C ASN A 110 4.08 0.78 -2.48
N MET A 111 4.54 -0.47 -2.64
CA MET A 111 4.31 -1.22 -3.87
C MET A 111 2.83 -1.52 -4.13
N CYS A 112 2.02 -1.78 -3.11
CA CYS A 112 0.58 -1.88 -3.27
C CYS A 112 -0.01 -0.57 -3.80
N LEU A 113 0.38 0.58 -3.25
CA LEU A 113 -0.09 1.86 -3.77
C LEU A 113 0.33 2.10 -5.24
N ILE A 114 1.58 1.77 -5.59
CA ILE A 114 2.09 1.86 -6.98
C ILE A 114 1.32 0.93 -7.92
N ALA A 115 1.11 -0.34 -7.52
CA ALA A 115 0.33 -1.30 -8.29
C ALA A 115 -1.13 -0.84 -8.47
N SER A 116 -1.72 -0.21 -7.45
CA SER A 116 -3.07 0.36 -7.55
C SER A 116 -3.15 1.47 -8.60
N ARG A 117 -2.12 2.33 -8.68
CA ARG A 117 -2.05 3.40 -9.66
C ARG A 117 -1.90 2.86 -11.08
N LYS A 118 -1.20 1.73 -11.28
CA LYS A 118 -1.06 1.08 -12.60
C LYS A 118 -2.34 0.44 -13.13
N LEU A 119 -3.32 0.16 -12.26
CA LEU A 119 -4.60 -0.43 -12.63
C LEU A 119 -5.69 0.62 -12.94
N ARG A 120 -5.37 1.90 -12.80
CA ARG A 120 -6.22 3.04 -13.15
C ARG A 120 -5.66 3.70 -14.41
#